data_AF-A0A835BMI6-F1
#
_entry.id   AF-A0A835BMI6-F1
#
_cell.length_a   1.000
_cell.length_b   1.000
_cell.length_c   1.000
_cell.angle_alpha   90.00
_cell.angle_beta   90.00
_cell.angle_gamma   90.00
#
_symmetry.space_group_name_H-M   'P 1'
#
loop_
_entity.id
_entity.type
_entity.pdbx_description
1 polymer ?
#
loop_
_entity_poly.entity_id
_entity_poly.type
_entity_poly.pdbx_seq_one_letter_code
_entity_poly.pdbx_strand_id
1 'polypeptide(L)'
;MEKQAGSGIETGKAAEDTPSSGGAAAPPPRRRKKDWTPEERKAADEFIAAVIADYHVYVDMTEEDIVEEYRRAGKLHMYDAETVLQKRMARVAKKHPPPAGFYPTLEEYYKPFEEED
;
A
#
# COMPACT_ATOMS: atom_id res chain seq x y z
N MET A 1 49.83 -29.02 -0.28
CA MET A 1 50.23 -27.81 -1.03
C MET A 1 50.50 -28.24 -2.46
N GLU A 2 50.04 -27.50 -3.48
CA GLU A 2 50.58 -27.48 -4.88
C GLU A 2 50.57 -28.79 -5.71
N LYS A 3 50.46 -28.84 -7.07
CA LYS A 3 50.05 -27.91 -8.17
C LYS A 3 48.84 -28.59 -8.89
N GLN A 4 48.54 -28.67 -10.21
CA GLN A 4 48.87 -28.04 -11.51
C GLN A 4 47.68 -28.42 -12.46
N ALA A 5 46.94 -27.51 -13.12
CA ALA A 5 47.13 -26.94 -14.47
C ALA A 5 47.05 -27.91 -15.69
N GLY A 6 46.28 -27.52 -16.73
CA GLY A 6 46.03 -28.23 -18.01
C GLY A 6 44.52 -28.34 -18.29
N SER A 7 43.90 -27.67 -19.27
CA SER A 7 44.03 -27.78 -20.75
C SER A 7 43.60 -29.16 -21.29
N GLY A 8 42.64 -29.30 -22.22
CA GLY A 8 41.77 -28.33 -22.90
C GLY A 8 41.21 -28.93 -24.20
N ILE A 9 39.96 -28.63 -24.60
CA ILE A 9 39.35 -29.06 -25.88
C ILE A 9 38.50 -27.93 -26.47
N GLU A 10 38.54 -27.79 -27.80
CA GLU A 10 37.95 -26.68 -28.57
C GLU A 10 36.66 -27.05 -29.33
N THR A 11 35.90 -26.01 -29.68
CA THR A 11 34.94 -25.93 -30.83
C THR A 11 33.87 -27.02 -31.03
N GLY A 12 32.62 -26.63 -30.82
CA GLY A 12 31.47 -27.10 -31.59
C GLY A 12 30.68 -25.90 -32.12
N LYS A 13 30.53 -25.75 -33.45
CA LYS A 13 29.94 -24.55 -34.08
C LYS A 13 28.72 -24.90 -34.94
N ALA A 14 27.53 -24.59 -34.43
CA ALA A 14 26.33 -24.25 -35.19
C ALA A 14 25.57 -23.21 -34.33
N ALA A 15 25.35 -21.96 -34.74
CA ALA A 15 24.73 -21.46 -35.98
C ALA A 15 23.20 -21.59 -35.98
N GLU A 16 22.54 -20.65 -35.30
CA GLU A 16 21.21 -20.18 -35.69
C GLU A 16 21.16 -18.66 -35.51
N ASP A 17 20.70 -17.95 -36.54
CA ASP A 17 20.79 -16.49 -36.65
C ASP A 17 19.41 -15.89 -36.33
N THR A 18 19.27 -15.32 -35.14
CA THR A 18 17.99 -14.75 -34.65
C THR A 18 18.21 -13.32 -34.16
N PRO A 19 17.95 -12.29 -34.97
CA PRO A 19 17.98 -10.89 -34.55
C PRO A 19 16.73 -10.54 -33.72
N SER A 20 16.57 -11.20 -32.58
CA SER A 20 15.56 -10.83 -31.58
C SER A 20 15.95 -9.46 -31.01
N SER A 21 15.24 -8.41 -31.45
CA SER A 21 15.47 -7.03 -31.02
C SER A 21 15.00 -6.86 -29.56
N GLY A 22 15.83 -7.38 -28.64
CA GLY A 22 15.68 -7.24 -27.20
C GLY A 22 15.97 -5.80 -26.77
N GLY A 23 15.11 -4.87 -27.18
CA GLY A 23 15.09 -3.50 -26.69
C GLY A 23 14.84 -3.52 -25.19
N ALA A 24 15.93 -3.49 -24.41
CA ALA A 24 15.89 -3.54 -22.96
C ALA A 24 15.15 -2.30 -22.45
N ALA A 25 13.86 -2.46 -22.16
CA ALA A 25 13.02 -1.41 -21.61
C ALA A 25 13.69 -0.86 -20.36
N ALA A 26 13.95 0.46 -20.35
CA ALA A 26 14.61 1.10 -19.23
C ALA A 26 13.85 0.77 -17.94
N PRO A 27 14.53 0.36 -16.85
CA PRO A 27 13.85 -0.01 -15.61
C PRO A 27 12.97 1.16 -15.17
N PRO A 28 11.71 0.91 -14.77
CA PRO A 28 10.76 1.97 -14.49
C PRO A 28 11.36 2.96 -13.49
N PRO A 29 11.20 4.28 -13.72
CA PRO A 29 11.92 5.30 -12.95
C PRO A 29 11.65 5.08 -11.47
N ARG A 30 12.71 4.70 -10.74
CA ARG A 30 12.61 4.36 -9.31
C ARG A 30 12.01 5.56 -8.60
N ARG A 31 10.74 5.46 -8.18
CA ARG A 31 10.07 6.51 -7.40
C ARG A 31 10.96 6.79 -6.19
N ARG A 32 11.63 7.94 -6.18
CA ARG A 32 12.45 8.34 -5.04
C ARG A 32 11.50 8.42 -3.84
N LYS A 33 11.83 7.70 -2.77
CA LYS A 33 11.13 7.90 -1.49
C LYS A 33 11.30 9.38 -1.14
N LYS A 34 10.24 10.06 -0.73
CA LYS A 34 10.35 11.43 -0.22
C LYS A 34 11.32 11.40 0.97
N ASP A 35 12.29 12.31 0.96
CA ASP A 35 13.22 12.48 2.09
C ASP A 35 12.48 13.23 3.20
N TRP A 36 11.71 12.48 3.97
CA TRP A 36 10.89 12.96 5.09
C TRP A 36 11.74 13.54 6.22
N THR A 37 11.30 14.62 6.87
CA THR A 37 11.96 15.10 8.10
C THR A 37 11.82 14.08 9.25
N PRO A 38 12.56 14.22 10.37
CA PRO A 38 12.32 13.40 11.57
C PRO A 38 10.90 13.58 12.12
N GLU A 39 10.36 14.81 12.07
CA GLU A 39 9.03 15.17 12.56
C GLU A 39 7.94 14.60 11.65
N GLU A 40 8.11 14.69 10.33
CA GLU A 40 7.18 14.05 9.39
C GLU A 40 7.16 12.53 9.56
N ARG A 41 8.32 11.88 9.71
CA ARG A 41 8.40 10.43 10.01
C ARG A 41 7.65 10.08 11.28
N LYS A 42 7.86 10.84 12.36
CA LYS A 42 7.13 10.65 13.61
C LYS A 42 5.61 10.78 13.41
N ALA A 43 5.14 11.79 12.67
CA ALA A 43 3.72 11.96 12.38
C ALA A 43 3.13 10.81 11.53
N ALA A 44 3.91 10.27 10.60
CA ALA A 44 3.54 9.06 9.84
C ALA A 44 3.44 7.82 10.76
N ASP A 45 4.43 7.60 11.63
CA ASP A 45 4.44 6.48 12.57
C ASP A 45 3.29 6.57 13.58
N GLU A 46 2.98 7.77 14.10
CA GLU A 46 1.82 8.01 14.99
C GLU A 46 0.48 7.78 14.26
N PHE A 47 0.34 8.21 13.00
CA PHE A 47 -0.85 7.91 12.19
C PHE A 47 -0.99 6.40 11.91
N ILE A 48 0.08 5.70 11.50
CA ILE A 48 0.06 4.24 11.27
C ILE A 48 -0.35 3.51 12.55
N ALA A 49 0.23 3.86 13.71
CA ALA A 49 -0.10 3.23 14.98
C ALA A 49 -1.57 3.45 15.37
N ALA A 50 -2.10 4.66 15.19
CA ALA A 50 -3.51 4.96 15.44
C ALA A 50 -4.47 4.25 14.47
N VAL A 51 -4.08 4.09 13.19
CA VAL A 51 -4.82 3.33 12.19
C VAL A 51 -4.88 1.85 12.55
N ILE A 52 -3.74 1.26 12.93
CA ILE A 52 -3.67 -0.15 13.36
C ILE A 52 -4.51 -0.37 14.63
N ALA A 53 -4.48 0.55 15.59
CA ALA A 53 -5.32 0.47 16.79
C ALA A 53 -6.83 0.55 16.48
N ASP A 54 -7.27 1.48 15.63
CA ASP A 54 -8.70 1.57 15.23
C ASP A 54 -9.13 0.34 14.41
N TYR A 55 -8.24 -0.18 13.55
CA TYR A 55 -8.48 -1.40 12.78
C TYR A 55 -8.57 -2.66 13.67
N HIS A 56 -7.77 -2.78 14.73
CA HIS A 56 -7.96 -3.85 15.72
C HIS A 56 -9.35 -3.77 16.36
N VAL A 57 -9.79 -2.58 16.78
CA VAL A 57 -11.16 -2.36 17.29
C VAL A 57 -12.25 -2.59 16.20
N TYR A 58 -11.90 -2.63 14.91
CA TYR A 58 -12.81 -3.02 13.84
C TYR A 58 -12.89 -4.55 13.67
N VAL A 59 -11.76 -5.27 13.65
CA VAL A 59 -11.74 -6.73 13.46
C VAL A 59 -12.09 -7.52 14.73
N ASP A 60 -12.02 -6.90 15.91
CA ASP A 60 -12.53 -7.45 17.17
C ASP A 60 -14.06 -7.31 17.29
N MET A 61 -14.72 -6.49 16.45
CA MET A 61 -16.17 -6.52 16.25
C MET A 61 -16.52 -7.57 15.20
N THR A 62 -17.65 -8.27 15.35
CA THR A 62 -18.12 -9.14 14.27
C THR A 62 -18.75 -8.31 13.16
N GLU A 63 -18.73 -8.82 11.92
CA GLU A 63 -19.48 -8.20 10.82
C GLU A 63 -20.98 -8.11 11.16
N GLU A 64 -21.51 -9.08 11.91
CA GLU A 64 -22.90 -9.13 12.34
C GLU A 64 -23.25 -7.99 13.32
N ASP A 65 -22.35 -7.60 14.24
CA ASP A 65 -22.52 -6.43 15.11
C ASP A 65 -22.66 -5.12 14.30
N ILE A 66 -21.83 -4.97 13.25
CA ILE A 66 -21.78 -3.76 12.41
C ILE A 66 -23.00 -3.72 11.48
N VAL A 67 -23.38 -4.86 10.91
CA VAL A 67 -24.60 -5.02 10.11
C VAL A 67 -25.85 -4.75 10.96
N GLU A 68 -25.89 -5.16 12.22
CA GLU A 68 -26.96 -4.83 13.16
C GLU A 68 -26.97 -3.34 13.56
N GLU A 69 -25.82 -2.67 13.71
CA GLU A 69 -25.78 -1.22 13.91
C GLU A 69 -26.44 -0.48 12.72
N TYR A 70 -26.08 -0.87 11.49
CA TYR A 70 -26.65 -0.29 10.25
C TYR A 70 -28.13 -0.67 10.06
N ARG A 71 -28.54 -1.89 10.41
CA ARG A 71 -29.95 -2.33 10.42
C ARG A 71 -30.78 -1.54 11.42
N ARG A 72 -30.29 -1.36 12.65
CA ARG A 72 -30.94 -0.56 13.71
C ARG A 72 -31.05 0.92 13.34
N ALA A 73 -30.08 1.46 12.60
CA ALA A 73 -30.13 2.81 12.06
C ALA A 73 -31.05 2.96 10.82
N GLY A 74 -31.61 1.87 10.29
CA GLY A 74 -32.36 1.86 9.03
C GLY A 74 -31.50 2.04 7.77
N LYS A 75 -30.18 2.24 7.92
CA LYS A 75 -29.22 2.51 6.85
C LYS A 75 -28.50 1.26 6.32
N LEU A 76 -29.07 0.05 6.51
CA LEU A 76 -28.50 -1.22 6.00
C LEU A 76 -28.27 -1.24 4.49
N HIS A 77 -29.06 -0.48 3.72
CA HIS A 77 -28.85 -0.30 2.27
C HIS A 77 -27.62 0.55 1.93
N MET A 78 -27.05 1.27 2.91
CA MET A 78 -25.78 2.01 2.84
C MET A 78 -24.64 1.29 3.58
N TYR A 79 -24.81 0.02 3.97
CA TYR A 79 -23.71 -0.78 4.51
C TYR A 79 -22.79 -1.21 3.36
N ASP A 80 -21.56 -0.69 3.38
CA ASP A 80 -20.45 -1.19 2.59
C ASP A 80 -19.19 -1.19 3.46
N ALA A 81 -18.50 -2.34 3.53
CA ALA A 81 -17.36 -2.52 4.41
C ALA A 81 -16.16 -1.63 4.05
N GLU A 82 -15.97 -1.28 2.77
CA GLU A 82 -14.90 -0.37 2.36
C GLU A 82 -15.19 1.06 2.86
N THR A 83 -16.40 1.58 2.67
CA THR A 83 -16.78 2.91 3.18
C THR A 83 -16.76 2.99 4.70
N VAL A 84 -17.06 1.90 5.43
CA VAL A 84 -16.91 1.85 6.89
C VAL A 84 -15.45 2.02 7.29
N LEU A 85 -14.53 1.31 6.64
CA LEU A 85 -13.09 1.41 6.87
C LEU A 85 -12.52 2.79 6.46
N GLN A 86 -12.96 3.34 5.32
CA GLN A 86 -12.59 4.69 4.86
C GLN A 86 -13.07 5.77 5.86
N LYS A 87 -14.31 5.69 6.35
CA LYS A 87 -14.85 6.60 7.36
C LYS A 87 -14.11 6.48 8.70
N ARG A 88 -13.66 5.28 9.09
CA ARG A 88 -12.75 5.06 10.24
C ARG A 88 -11.39 5.71 10.02
N MET A 89 -10.72 5.45 8.89
CA MET A 89 -9.45 6.09 8.50
C MET A 89 -9.52 7.63 8.54
N ALA A 90 -10.60 8.22 8.05
CA ALA A 90 -10.83 9.67 8.09
C ALA A 90 -11.02 10.21 9.52
N ARG A 91 -11.62 9.44 10.45
CA ARG A 91 -11.71 9.79 11.88
C ARG A 91 -10.34 9.72 12.57
N VAL A 92 -9.51 8.73 12.23
CA VAL A 92 -8.13 8.63 12.75
C VAL A 92 -7.29 9.80 12.27
N ALA A 93 -7.33 10.12 10.97
CA ALA A 93 -6.56 11.22 10.37
C ALA A 93 -6.90 12.60 10.96
N LYS A 94 -8.17 12.84 11.32
CA LYS A 94 -8.60 14.07 12.02
C LYS A 94 -8.02 14.22 13.43
N LYS A 95 -7.49 13.15 14.03
CA LYS A 95 -6.80 13.14 15.34
C LYS A 95 -5.28 13.06 15.20
N HIS A 96 -4.80 12.25 14.27
CA HIS A 96 -3.40 11.97 13.99
C HIS A 96 -3.15 12.29 12.49
N PRO A 97 -2.97 13.57 12.12
CA PRO A 97 -2.82 13.94 10.72
C PRO A 97 -1.51 13.39 10.15
N PRO A 98 -1.54 12.57 9.07
CA PRO A 98 -0.32 12.14 8.41
C PRO A 98 0.37 13.32 7.72
N PRO A 99 1.69 13.26 7.50
CA PRO A 99 2.43 14.36 6.87
C PRO A 99 2.11 14.46 5.37
N ALA A 100 2.30 15.66 4.79
CA ALA A 100 1.83 15.97 3.44
C ALA A 100 2.45 15.04 2.36
N GLY A 101 1.59 14.42 1.54
CA GLY A 101 1.97 13.42 0.54
C GLY A 101 2.32 12.02 1.08
N PHE A 102 1.91 11.68 2.31
CA PHE A 102 2.21 10.38 2.93
C PHE A 102 1.63 9.21 2.14
N TYR A 103 0.43 9.41 1.61
CA TYR A 103 -0.29 8.43 0.81
C TYR A 103 -1.01 9.22 -0.31
N PRO A 104 -0.67 9.00 -1.60
CA PRO A 104 -1.17 9.84 -2.70
C PRO A 104 -2.70 9.90 -2.82
N THR A 105 -3.42 8.92 -2.28
CA THR A 105 -4.88 8.84 -2.30
C THR A 105 -5.56 9.16 -0.97
N LEU A 106 -4.83 9.38 0.15
CA LEU A 106 -5.48 9.75 1.42
C LEU A 106 -6.18 11.11 1.31
N GLU A 107 -5.60 12.05 0.55
CA GLU A 107 -6.23 13.34 0.24
C GLU A 107 -7.53 13.18 -0.58
N GLU A 108 -7.73 12.04 -1.25
CA GLU A 108 -9.00 11.68 -1.91
C GLU A 108 -9.95 10.95 -0.96
N TYR A 109 -9.45 10.02 -0.12
CA TYR A 109 -10.22 9.36 0.94
C TYR A 109 -10.69 10.33 2.06
N TYR A 110 -10.08 11.50 2.20
CA TYR A 110 -10.48 12.55 3.15
C TYR A 110 -11.48 13.56 2.59
N LYS A 111 -11.85 13.47 1.30
CA LYS A 111 -13.04 14.18 0.82
C LYS A 111 -14.22 13.75 1.71
N PRO A 112 -15.07 14.68 2.18
CA PRO A 112 -16.31 14.26 2.80
C PRO A 112 -17.07 13.44 1.76
N PHE A 113 -17.35 12.18 2.08
CA PHE A 113 -18.59 11.57 1.61
C PHE A 113 -19.68 12.50 2.13
N GLU A 114 -20.35 13.19 1.21
CA GLU A 114 -21.47 14.05 1.57
C GLU A 114 -22.48 13.17 2.31
N GLU A 115 -22.82 13.56 3.53
CA GLU A 115 -23.87 12.88 4.29
C GLU A 115 -25.18 13.27 3.61
N GLU A 116 -25.65 12.43 2.67
CA GLU A 116 -26.99 12.56 2.10
C GLU A 116 -28.01 12.52 3.25
N ASP A 117 -28.76 13.62 3.36
CA ASP A 117 -29.62 14.04 4.48
C ASP A 117 -31.04 13.44 4.35
#